data_AF-A0A533W548-F1
#
_entry.id   AF-A0A533W548-F1
#
_cell.length_a   1.000
_cell.length_b   1.000
_cell.length_c   1.000
_cell.angle_alpha   90.00
_cell.angle_beta   90.00
_cell.angle_gamma   90.00
#
_symmetry.space_group_name_H-M   'P 1'
#
loop_
_entity.id
_entity.type
_entity.pdbx_description
1 polymer ?
#
loop_
_entity_poly.entity_id
_entity_poly.type
_entity_poly.pdbx_seq_one_letter_code
_entity_poly.pdbx_strand_id
1 'polypeptide(L)'
;MSGPGAVSTGLKKAGGLSFIAVAVLQILSIPLSLATAAVLLPSSTLAGIQALQGLTITYGTWVGTLIAQELFAVVGFGSLYFVLRGTRQLGAVAGVLLIMFSIGVGLAADFPLRYVQINLATEYAAATSDLQRSGIAAAYRLALDTSNIAALMESVIAGLGYLLIGYTMFEDRFLFGRPTSYLALLGGILFIAALPASASPAIFGVLFIVSSAVLAAFYALVGRRLYRL
;
A
#
# COMPACT_ATOMS: atom_id res chain seq x y z
N MET A 1 30.49 -17.55 -15.86
CA MET A 1 30.81 -17.03 -14.51
C MET A 1 30.33 -15.59 -14.45
N SER A 2 29.40 -15.29 -13.55
CA SER A 2 28.80 -13.97 -13.46
C SER A 2 29.60 -13.12 -12.46
N GLY A 3 30.20 -12.02 -12.94
CA GLY A 3 31.12 -11.18 -12.16
C GLY A 3 30.47 -10.54 -10.92
N PRO A 4 31.28 -9.97 -10.01
CA PRO A 4 30.80 -9.29 -8.81
C PRO A 4 29.86 -8.14 -9.23
N GLY A 5 28.55 -8.32 -9.05
CA GLY A 5 27.50 -7.41 -9.52
C GLY A 5 26.38 -8.08 -10.32
N ALA A 6 26.51 -9.34 -10.71
CA ALA A 6 25.45 -10.05 -11.40
C ALA A 6 24.35 -10.53 -10.45
N VAL A 7 23.14 -10.00 -10.62
CA VAL A 7 21.93 -10.44 -9.91
C VAL A 7 21.55 -11.84 -10.39
N SER A 8 21.34 -12.77 -9.45
CA SER A 8 20.96 -14.15 -9.80
C SER A 8 19.61 -14.18 -10.54
N THR A 9 19.51 -15.04 -11.56
CA THR A 9 18.26 -15.22 -12.31
C THR A 9 17.10 -15.63 -11.40
N GLY A 10 17.37 -16.41 -10.35
CA GLY A 10 16.38 -16.78 -9.34
C GLY A 10 15.78 -15.57 -8.62
N LEU A 11 16.61 -14.62 -8.20
CA LEU A 11 16.16 -13.41 -7.51
C LEU A 11 15.32 -12.50 -8.41
N LYS A 12 15.70 -12.37 -9.69
CA LYS A 12 14.91 -11.61 -10.68
C LYS A 12 13.53 -12.25 -10.91
N LYS A 13 13.49 -13.57 -11.10
CA LYS A 13 12.22 -14.30 -11.29
C LYS A 13 11.33 -14.26 -10.06
N ALA A 14 11.89 -14.40 -8.86
CA ALA A 14 11.15 -14.29 -7.61
C ALA A 14 10.53 -12.90 -7.46
N GLY A 15 11.31 -11.83 -7.67
CA GLY A 15 10.78 -10.46 -7.66
C GLY A 15 9.75 -10.19 -8.75
N GLY A 16 9.94 -10.79 -9.93
CA GLY A 16 8.98 -10.73 -11.03
C GLY A 16 7.62 -11.33 -10.67
N LEU A 17 7.61 -12.55 -10.12
CA LEU A 17 6.41 -13.22 -9.64
C LEU A 17 5.77 -12.47 -8.47
N SER A 18 6.58 -11.94 -7.56
CA SER A 18 6.06 -11.19 -6.42
C SER A 18 5.35 -9.92 -6.88
N PHE A 19 5.90 -9.13 -7.81
CA PHE A 19 5.17 -7.97 -8.34
C PHE A 19 3.91 -8.34 -9.12
N ILE A 20 3.88 -9.49 -9.80
CA ILE A 20 2.64 -9.98 -10.40
C ILE A 20 1.61 -10.29 -9.32
N ALA A 21 2.01 -10.92 -8.20
CA ALA A 21 1.13 -11.16 -7.06
C ALA A 21 0.64 -9.84 -6.44
N VAL A 22 1.51 -8.85 -6.26
CA VAL A 22 1.14 -7.49 -5.81
C VAL A 22 0.09 -6.88 -6.74
N ALA A 23 0.28 -6.96 -8.06
CA ALA A 23 -0.69 -6.42 -9.02
C ALA A 23 -2.08 -7.08 -8.89
N VAL A 24 -2.11 -8.41 -8.71
CA VAL A 24 -3.37 -9.15 -8.49
C VAL A 24 -4.03 -8.74 -7.18
N LEU A 25 -3.27 -8.69 -6.09
CA LEU A 25 -3.79 -8.31 -4.77
C LEU A 25 -4.29 -6.86 -4.77
N GLN A 26 -3.60 -5.95 -5.46
CA GLN A 26 -4.04 -4.57 -5.63
C GLN A 26 -5.39 -4.50 -6.35
N ILE A 27 -5.60 -5.28 -7.41
CA ILE A 27 -6.90 -5.35 -8.11
C ILE A 27 -7.99 -5.93 -7.20
N LEU A 28 -7.68 -6.99 -6.45
CA LEU A 28 -8.63 -7.60 -5.50
C LEU A 28 -8.97 -6.68 -4.33
N SER A 29 -8.06 -5.79 -3.94
CA SER A 29 -8.27 -4.83 -2.86
C SER A 29 -9.33 -3.76 -3.21
N ILE A 30 -9.52 -3.46 -4.50
CA ILE A 30 -10.48 -2.43 -4.96
C ILE A 30 -11.92 -2.77 -4.55
N PRO A 31 -12.54 -3.90 -4.95
CA PRO A 31 -13.91 -4.21 -4.55
C PRO A 31 -14.06 -4.37 -3.03
N LEU A 32 -13.03 -4.87 -2.35
CA LEU A 32 -13.01 -4.98 -0.89
C LEU A 32 -13.01 -3.59 -0.22
N SER A 33 -12.22 -2.64 -0.72
CA SER A 33 -12.18 -1.26 -0.22
C SER A 33 -13.55 -0.58 -0.35
N LEU A 34 -14.22 -0.76 -1.50
CA LEU A 34 -15.57 -0.26 -1.75
C LEU A 34 -16.59 -0.87 -0.79
N ALA A 35 -16.54 -2.19 -0.57
CA ALA A 35 -17.42 -2.89 0.36
C ALA A 35 -17.22 -2.44 1.82
N THR A 36 -16.03 -1.91 2.15
CA THR A 36 -15.67 -1.46 3.51
C THR A 36 -15.66 0.07 3.67
N ALA A 37 -16.13 0.83 2.68
CA ALA A 37 -16.03 2.29 2.68
C ALA A 37 -16.67 2.94 3.92
N ALA A 38 -17.77 2.39 4.44
CA ALA A 38 -18.44 2.88 5.65
C ALA A 38 -17.60 2.74 6.93
N VAL A 39 -16.63 1.82 6.95
CA VAL A 39 -15.65 1.66 8.04
C VAL A 39 -14.48 2.62 7.85
N LEU A 40 -14.02 2.78 6.62
CA LEU A 40 -12.85 3.60 6.28
C LEU A 40 -13.10 5.10 6.44
N LEU A 41 -14.31 5.53 6.10
CA LEU A 41 -14.72 6.94 6.08
C LEU A 41 -16.05 7.09 6.83
N PRO A 42 -16.08 6.80 8.14
CA PRO A 42 -17.31 6.78 8.89
C PRO A 42 -17.80 8.21 9.15
N SER A 43 -19.12 8.41 9.10
CA SER A 43 -19.74 9.72 9.40
C SER A 43 -19.63 10.12 10.88
N SER A 44 -19.38 9.14 11.76
CA SER A 44 -19.13 9.33 13.18
C SER A 44 -18.40 8.11 13.75
N THR A 45 -17.82 8.24 14.94
CA THR A 45 -17.18 7.10 15.65
C THR A 45 -18.15 5.94 15.82
N LEU A 46 -19.38 6.22 16.25
CA LEU A 46 -20.41 5.20 16.45
C LEU A 46 -20.79 4.51 15.15
N ALA A 47 -20.95 5.27 14.05
CA ALA A 47 -21.25 4.71 12.74
C ALA A 47 -20.13 3.77 12.25
N GLY A 48 -18.86 4.13 12.48
CA GLY A 48 -17.72 3.27 12.14
C GLY A 48 -17.72 1.96 12.93
N ILE A 49 -17.96 2.02 14.24
CA ILE A 49 -18.08 0.83 15.09
C ILE A 49 -19.21 -0.08 14.61
N GLN A 50 -20.40 0.48 14.38
CA GLN A 50 -21.58 -0.28 13.92
C GLN A 50 -21.36 -0.89 12.53
N ALA A 51 -20.76 -0.13 11.60
CA ALA A 51 -20.41 -0.65 10.27
C ALA A 51 -19.43 -1.82 10.38
N LEU A 52 -18.42 -1.71 11.26
CA LEU A 52 -17.41 -2.74 11.41
C LEU A 52 -17.97 -4.04 12.04
N GLN A 53 -18.93 -3.94 12.96
CA GLN A 53 -19.63 -5.10 13.50
C GLN A 53 -20.33 -5.92 12.40
N GLY A 54 -20.92 -5.25 11.39
CA GLY A 54 -21.55 -5.92 10.25
C GLY A 54 -20.57 -6.38 9.15
N LEU A 55 -19.34 -5.85 9.13
CA LEU A 55 -18.38 -6.04 8.05
C LEU A 55 -17.05 -6.65 8.50
N THR A 56 -17.00 -7.22 9.71
CA THR A 56 -15.74 -7.68 10.34
C THR A 56 -14.92 -8.60 9.42
N ILE A 57 -15.56 -9.60 8.79
CA ILE A 57 -14.87 -10.53 7.88
C ILE A 57 -14.36 -9.81 6.63
N THR A 58 -15.19 -8.99 6.00
CA THR A 58 -14.84 -8.25 4.77
C THR A 58 -13.69 -7.26 5.03
N TYR A 59 -13.77 -6.50 6.13
CA TYR A 59 -12.72 -5.57 6.54
C TYR A 59 -11.43 -6.30 6.92
N GLY A 60 -11.52 -7.37 7.71
CA GLY A 60 -10.35 -8.20 8.04
C GLY A 60 -9.69 -8.82 6.80
N THR A 61 -10.49 -9.23 5.81
CA THR A 61 -10.00 -9.74 4.52
C THR A 61 -9.31 -8.65 3.70
N TRP A 62 -9.88 -7.44 3.69
CA TRP A 62 -9.26 -6.28 3.06
C TRP A 62 -7.89 -5.96 3.68
N VAL A 63 -7.81 -5.86 5.02
CA VAL A 63 -6.55 -5.63 5.73
C VAL A 63 -5.54 -6.75 5.46
N GLY A 64 -5.98 -8.01 5.51
CA GLY A 64 -5.11 -9.16 5.20
C GLY A 64 -4.59 -9.14 3.76
N THR A 65 -5.40 -8.67 2.81
CA THR A 65 -4.99 -8.50 1.41
C THR A 65 -3.89 -7.43 1.28
N LEU A 66 -4.02 -6.31 1.99
CA LEU A 66 -2.99 -5.27 2.02
C LEU A 66 -1.69 -5.77 2.66
N ILE A 67 -1.76 -6.49 3.78
CA ILE A 67 -0.56 -7.09 4.39
C ILE A 67 0.13 -8.04 3.42
N ALA A 68 -0.63 -8.93 2.77
CA ALA A 68 -0.07 -9.84 1.78
C ALA A 68 0.60 -9.07 0.63
N GLN A 69 -0.03 -7.99 0.18
CA GLN A 69 0.52 -7.10 -0.85
C GLN A 69 1.87 -6.54 -0.42
N GLU A 70 1.97 -5.94 0.76
CA GLU A 70 3.21 -5.36 1.28
C GLU A 70 4.32 -6.43 1.44
N LEU A 71 3.98 -7.63 1.92
CA LEU A 71 4.93 -8.74 2.05
C LEU A 71 5.46 -9.22 0.70
N PHE A 72 4.62 -9.31 -0.32
CA PHE A 72 5.10 -9.59 -1.68
C PHE A 72 5.91 -8.41 -2.22
N ALA A 73 5.50 -7.17 -1.96
CA ALA A 73 6.20 -5.97 -2.42
C ALA A 73 7.63 -5.93 -1.89
N VAL A 74 7.91 -6.36 -0.65
CA VAL A 74 9.26 -6.51 -0.10
C VAL A 74 10.16 -7.33 -1.02
N VAL A 75 9.67 -8.47 -1.52
CA VAL A 75 10.44 -9.34 -2.43
C VAL A 75 10.66 -8.68 -3.80
N GLY A 76 9.62 -8.01 -4.31
CA GLY A 76 9.64 -7.37 -5.62
C GLY A 76 10.60 -6.19 -5.65
N PHE A 77 10.47 -5.30 -4.66
CA PHE A 77 11.33 -4.15 -4.48
C PHE A 77 12.76 -4.55 -4.07
N GLY A 78 12.93 -5.59 -3.26
CA GLY A 78 14.25 -6.16 -2.98
C GLY A 78 14.96 -6.61 -4.26
N SER A 79 14.28 -7.34 -5.13
CA SER A 79 14.82 -7.73 -6.44
C SER A 79 15.12 -6.53 -7.33
N LEU A 80 14.19 -5.56 -7.38
CA LEU A 80 14.35 -4.33 -8.16
C LEU A 80 15.55 -3.49 -7.68
N TYR A 81 15.78 -3.40 -6.37
CA TYR A 81 16.96 -2.77 -5.78
C TYR A 81 18.25 -3.38 -6.34
N PHE A 82 18.36 -4.71 -6.36
CA PHE A 82 19.56 -5.38 -6.85
C PHE A 82 19.78 -5.18 -8.37
N VAL A 83 18.70 -5.10 -9.15
CA VAL A 83 18.79 -4.80 -10.58
C VAL A 83 19.22 -3.35 -10.81
N LEU A 84 18.63 -2.39 -10.10
CA LEU A 84 18.88 -0.96 -10.29
C LEU A 84 20.22 -0.49 -9.69
N ARG A 85 20.73 -1.11 -8.61
CA ARG A 85 22.07 -0.78 -8.10
C ARG A 85 23.17 -1.03 -9.13
N GLY A 86 22.94 -1.98 -10.05
CA GLY A 86 23.87 -2.31 -11.14
C GLY A 86 24.01 -1.19 -12.18
N THR A 87 23.02 -0.31 -12.30
CA THR A 87 23.00 0.79 -13.27
C THR A 87 23.58 2.10 -12.74
N ARG A 88 24.09 2.12 -11.48
CA ARG A 88 24.63 3.30 -10.77
C ARG A 88 23.64 4.48 -10.61
N GLN A 89 22.35 4.23 -10.75
CA GLN A 89 21.32 5.27 -10.58
C GLN A 89 20.92 5.40 -9.11
N LEU A 90 21.56 6.33 -8.39
CA LEU A 90 21.28 6.57 -6.97
C LEU A 90 19.82 6.93 -6.67
N GLY A 91 19.16 7.67 -7.57
CA GLY A 91 17.75 8.03 -7.40
C GLY A 91 16.83 6.81 -7.35
N ALA A 92 17.09 5.81 -8.17
CA ALA A 92 16.26 4.60 -8.25
C ALA A 92 16.42 3.75 -6.99
N VAL A 93 17.65 3.66 -6.48
CA VAL A 93 17.96 2.99 -5.22
C VAL A 93 17.31 3.71 -4.05
N ALA A 94 17.43 5.04 -3.98
CA ALA A 94 16.77 5.84 -2.95
C ALA A 94 15.25 5.67 -3.00
N GLY A 95 14.66 5.65 -4.21
CA GLY A 95 13.23 5.45 -4.40
C GLY A 95 12.76 4.08 -3.89
N VAL A 96 13.51 3.00 -4.17
CA VAL A 96 13.20 1.67 -3.63
C VAL A 96 13.29 1.65 -2.10
N LEU A 97 14.32 2.28 -1.52
CA LEU A 97 14.48 2.35 -0.06
C LEU A 97 13.34 3.12 0.62
N LEU A 98 12.84 4.20 0.01
CA LEU A 98 11.66 4.91 0.49
C LEU A 98 10.43 4.01 0.49
N ILE A 99 10.18 3.26 -0.60
CA ILE A 99 9.03 2.33 -0.63
C ILE A 99 9.19 1.23 0.41
N MET A 100 10.39 0.68 0.58
CA MET A 100 10.66 -0.31 1.64
C MET A 100 10.44 0.25 3.04
N PHE A 101 10.78 1.52 3.27
CA PHE A 101 10.48 2.19 4.54
C PHE A 101 8.97 2.40 4.72
N SER A 102 8.26 2.78 3.65
CA SER A 102 6.80 2.91 3.61
C SER A 102 6.10 1.60 4.00
N ILE A 103 6.50 0.49 3.39
CA ILE A 103 6.02 -0.87 3.75
C ILE A 103 6.18 -1.10 5.26
N GLY A 104 7.33 -0.72 5.82
CA GLY A 104 7.61 -0.84 7.25
C GLY A 104 6.64 -0.03 8.12
N VAL A 105 6.29 1.19 7.70
CA VAL A 105 5.28 2.03 8.39
C VAL A 105 3.91 1.35 8.37
N GLY A 106 3.46 0.84 7.22
CA GLY A 106 2.18 0.15 7.10
C GLY A 106 2.09 -1.09 7.99
N LEU A 107 3.12 -1.95 7.94
CA LEU A 107 3.20 -3.18 8.74
C LEU A 107 3.34 -2.93 10.25
N ALA A 108 4.02 -1.87 10.66
CA ALA A 108 4.28 -1.58 12.07
C ALA A 108 3.18 -0.73 12.74
N ALA A 109 2.50 0.14 11.99
CA ALA A 109 1.57 1.11 12.55
C ALA A 109 0.15 0.98 11.97
N ASP A 110 -0.04 1.06 10.64
CA ASP A 110 -1.39 1.10 10.06
C ASP A 110 -2.17 -0.21 10.31
N PHE A 111 -1.71 -1.32 9.72
CA PHE A 111 -2.49 -2.55 9.73
C PHE A 111 -2.76 -3.14 11.12
N PRO A 112 -1.81 -3.13 12.08
CA PRO A 112 -2.09 -3.55 13.45
C PRO A 112 -3.22 -2.74 14.09
N LEU A 113 -3.26 -1.43 13.89
CA LEU A 113 -4.32 -0.57 14.42
C LEU A 113 -5.69 -0.86 13.78
N ARG A 114 -5.71 -1.26 12.50
CA ARG A 114 -6.95 -1.72 11.85
C ARG A 114 -7.49 -3.02 12.46
N TYR A 115 -6.63 -3.94 12.91
CA TYR A 115 -7.08 -5.11 13.69
C TYR A 115 -7.53 -4.73 15.10
N VAL A 116 -6.88 -3.77 15.75
CA VAL A 116 -7.34 -3.22 17.04
C VAL A 116 -8.76 -2.66 16.91
N GLN A 117 -9.09 -1.96 15.82
CA GLN A 117 -10.44 -1.48 15.56
C GLN A 117 -11.48 -2.62 15.51
N ILE A 118 -11.14 -3.77 14.90
CA ILE A 118 -12.04 -4.95 14.86
C ILE A 118 -12.34 -5.45 16.29
N ASN A 119 -11.30 -5.59 17.11
CA ASN A 119 -11.46 -6.05 18.49
C ASN A 119 -12.29 -5.06 19.32
N LEU A 120 -11.98 -3.77 19.22
CA LEU A 120 -12.74 -2.72 19.92
C LEU A 120 -14.21 -2.67 19.48
N ALA A 121 -14.51 -2.92 18.20
CA ALA A 121 -15.91 -2.98 17.75
C ALA A 121 -16.67 -4.18 18.36
N THR A 122 -15.97 -5.30 18.58
CA THR A 122 -16.52 -6.48 19.25
C THR A 122 -16.69 -6.25 20.74
N GLU A 123 -15.70 -5.64 21.41
CA GLU A 123 -15.78 -5.25 22.82
C GLU A 123 -16.91 -4.24 23.06
N TYR A 124 -17.11 -3.29 22.14
CA TYR A 124 -18.21 -2.33 22.22
C TYR A 124 -19.58 -3.03 22.23
N ALA A 125 -19.76 -4.09 21.43
CA ALA A 125 -20.99 -4.88 21.41
C ALA A 125 -21.21 -5.65 22.72
N ALA A 126 -20.12 -6.11 23.35
CA ALA A 126 -20.15 -6.87 24.60
C ALA A 126 -20.26 -5.97 25.85
N ALA A 127 -20.03 -4.67 25.73
CA ALA A 127 -20.05 -3.74 26.85
C ALA A 127 -21.44 -3.65 27.51
N THR A 128 -21.47 -3.74 28.83
CA THR A 128 -22.70 -3.82 29.65
C THR A 128 -23.11 -2.48 30.25
N SER A 129 -22.25 -1.46 30.15
CA SER A 129 -22.50 -0.12 30.68
C SER A 129 -22.11 0.98 29.68
N ASP A 130 -22.77 2.13 29.80
CA ASP A 130 -22.49 3.28 28.93
C ASP A 130 -21.10 3.88 29.20
N LEU A 131 -20.60 3.77 30.42
CA LEU A 131 -19.22 4.15 30.76
C LEU A 131 -18.19 3.31 29.98
N GLN A 132 -18.38 1.99 29.92
CA GLN A 132 -17.53 1.10 29.14
C GLN A 132 -17.62 1.42 27.63
N ARG A 133 -18.84 1.58 27.10
CA ARG A 133 -19.05 1.94 25.69
C ARG A 133 -18.35 3.23 25.32
N SER A 134 -18.45 4.26 26.18
CA SER A 134 -17.78 5.54 25.97
C SER A 134 -16.26 5.38 25.91
N GLY A 135 -15.67 4.64 26.85
CA GLY A 135 -14.23 4.36 26.85
C GLY A 135 -13.75 3.60 25.60
N ILE A 136 -14.49 2.57 25.18
CA ILE A 136 -14.17 1.80 23.98
C ILE A 136 -14.32 2.65 22.71
N ALA A 137 -15.36 3.48 22.63
CA ALA A 137 -15.54 4.40 21.50
C ALA A 137 -14.39 5.40 21.37
N ALA A 138 -13.91 5.94 22.51
CA ALA A 138 -12.73 6.82 22.51
C ALA A 138 -11.47 6.08 22.04
N ALA A 139 -11.22 4.86 22.52
CA ALA A 139 -10.11 4.03 22.07
C ALA A 139 -10.20 3.69 20.56
N TYR A 140 -11.39 3.38 20.07
CA TYR A 140 -11.63 3.12 18.65
C TYR A 140 -11.30 4.33 17.80
N ARG A 141 -11.74 5.52 18.22
CA ARG A 141 -11.46 6.78 17.53
C ARG A 141 -9.95 7.05 17.46
N LEU A 142 -9.24 6.86 18.57
CA LEU A 142 -7.79 7.01 18.62
C LEU A 142 -7.09 6.03 17.67
N ALA A 143 -7.50 4.77 17.65
CA ALA A 143 -6.94 3.75 16.76
C ALA A 143 -7.19 4.11 15.27
N LEU A 144 -8.39 4.59 14.93
CA LEU A 144 -8.74 5.05 13.58
C LEU A 144 -7.93 6.26 13.14
N ASP A 145 -7.81 7.27 14.01
CA ASP A 145 -7.05 8.48 13.67
C ASP A 145 -5.55 8.17 13.51
N THR A 146 -5.01 7.34 14.38
CA THR A 146 -3.60 6.93 14.32
C THR A 146 -3.32 6.08 13.07
N SER A 147 -4.22 5.14 12.72
CA SER A 147 -4.09 4.34 11.49
C SER A 147 -4.15 5.20 10.24
N ASN A 148 -5.05 6.19 10.21
CA ASN A 148 -5.17 7.12 9.09
C ASN A 148 -3.92 8.00 8.92
N ILE A 149 -3.31 8.46 10.03
CA ILE A 149 -2.04 9.20 9.98
C ILE A 149 -0.91 8.29 9.46
N ALA A 150 -0.84 7.04 9.92
CA ALA A 150 0.16 6.08 9.43
C ALA A 150 0.00 5.81 7.92
N ALA A 151 -1.23 5.54 7.46
CA ALA A 151 -1.54 5.35 6.05
C ALA A 151 -1.21 6.58 5.19
N LEU A 152 -1.38 7.79 5.75
CA LEU A 152 -1.00 9.04 5.11
C LEU A 152 0.52 9.16 4.95
N MET A 153 1.26 8.90 6.02
CA MET A 153 2.73 8.92 5.99
C MET A 153 3.27 7.89 4.99
N GLU A 154 2.73 6.67 5.03
CA GLU A 154 3.01 5.61 4.05
C GLU A 154 2.79 6.14 2.63
N SER A 155 1.60 6.68 2.35
CA SER A 155 1.26 7.17 1.01
C SER A 155 2.25 8.21 0.49
N VAL A 156 2.66 9.15 1.34
CA VAL A 156 3.63 10.20 0.97
C VAL A 156 5.00 9.62 0.69
N ILE A 157 5.50 8.77 1.58
CA ILE A 157 6.83 8.16 1.47
C ILE A 157 6.89 7.28 0.22
N ALA A 158 5.90 6.39 0.04
CA ALA A 158 5.78 5.57 -1.17
C ALA A 158 5.68 6.44 -2.42
N GLY A 159 4.87 7.50 -2.38
CA GLY A 159 4.69 8.43 -3.49
C GLY A 159 6.00 9.06 -3.95
N LEU A 160 6.81 9.56 -3.01
CA LEU A 160 8.16 10.05 -3.29
C LEU A 160 9.07 8.95 -3.86
N GLY A 161 8.96 7.73 -3.33
CA GLY A 161 9.69 6.57 -3.83
C GLY A 161 9.38 6.26 -5.29
N TYR A 162 8.10 6.23 -5.67
CA TYR A 162 7.68 6.02 -7.05
C TYR A 162 8.09 7.16 -7.98
N LEU A 163 8.08 8.41 -7.51
CA LEU A 163 8.58 9.53 -8.31
C LEU A 163 10.05 9.35 -8.66
N LEU A 164 10.89 8.97 -7.69
CA LEU A 164 12.33 8.73 -7.92
C LEU A 164 12.57 7.53 -8.84
N ILE A 165 11.85 6.42 -8.64
CA ILE A 165 11.92 5.25 -9.53
C ILE A 165 11.45 5.61 -10.95
N GLY A 166 10.33 6.32 -11.05
CA GLY A 166 9.75 6.73 -12.34
C GLY A 166 10.67 7.66 -13.11
N TYR A 167 11.26 8.64 -12.43
CA TYR A 167 12.22 9.57 -13.02
C TYR A 167 13.46 8.84 -13.53
N THR A 168 14.05 7.94 -12.73
CA THR A 168 15.25 7.19 -13.15
C THR A 168 14.98 6.20 -14.29
N MET A 169 13.82 5.54 -14.30
CA MET A 169 13.37 4.71 -15.42
C MET A 169 13.08 5.54 -16.69
N PHE A 170 12.78 6.83 -16.55
CA PHE A 170 12.60 7.73 -17.69
C PHE A 170 13.93 8.02 -18.39
N GLU A 171 14.98 8.25 -17.59
CA GLU A 171 16.34 8.50 -18.06
C GLU A 171 16.97 7.23 -18.65
N ASP A 172 16.90 6.09 -17.95
CA ASP A 172 17.47 4.82 -18.39
C ASP A 172 16.41 3.89 -18.98
N ARG A 173 16.11 4.18 -20.25
CA ARG A 173 15.02 3.58 -21.04
C ARG A 173 15.22 2.08 -21.32
N PHE A 174 16.41 1.53 -21.09
CA PHE A 174 16.81 0.22 -21.61
C PHE A 174 16.16 -0.96 -20.88
N LEU A 175 15.92 -0.87 -19.57
CA LEU A 175 15.41 -2.01 -18.79
C LEU A 175 13.87 -2.02 -18.71
N PHE A 176 13.25 -0.89 -18.34
CA PHE A 176 11.83 -0.83 -17.98
C PHE A 176 10.95 0.02 -18.91
N GLY A 177 11.55 0.79 -19.84
CA GLY A 177 10.84 1.54 -20.87
C GLY A 177 9.93 2.67 -20.36
N ARG A 178 9.51 3.55 -21.29
CA ARG A 178 8.72 4.75 -20.97
C ARG A 178 7.36 4.50 -20.30
N PRO A 179 6.56 3.49 -20.71
CA PRO A 179 5.26 3.27 -20.09
C PRO A 179 5.35 2.99 -18.59
N THR A 180 6.34 2.20 -18.16
CA THR A 180 6.54 1.88 -16.74
C THR A 180 6.98 3.09 -15.94
N SER A 181 7.83 3.94 -16.52
CA SER A 181 8.19 5.23 -15.91
C SER A 181 6.98 6.13 -15.70
N TYR A 182 6.12 6.31 -16.71
CA TYR A 182 4.92 7.13 -16.57
C TYR A 182 3.94 6.61 -15.53
N LEU A 183 3.78 5.28 -15.43
CA LEU A 183 2.94 4.68 -14.40
C LEU A 183 3.50 4.90 -12.99
N ALA A 184 4.82 4.81 -12.81
CA ALA A 184 5.46 5.14 -11.54
C ALA A 184 5.28 6.61 -11.19
N LEU A 185 5.54 7.53 -12.13
CA LEU A 185 5.37 8.97 -11.92
C LEU A 185 3.91 9.31 -11.57
N LEU A 186 2.96 8.81 -12.36
CA LEU A 186 1.54 9.04 -12.13
C LEU A 186 1.09 8.42 -10.80
N GLY A 187 1.50 7.19 -10.50
CA GLY A 187 1.20 6.52 -9.23
C GLY A 187 1.73 7.32 -8.03
N GLY A 188 2.97 7.82 -8.13
CA GLY A 188 3.58 8.66 -7.10
C GLY A 188 2.83 9.97 -6.87
N ILE A 189 2.44 10.66 -7.95
CA ILE A 189 1.62 11.88 -7.87
C ILE A 189 0.27 11.58 -7.21
N LEU A 190 -0.41 10.52 -7.62
CA LEU A 190 -1.72 10.15 -7.07
C LEU A 190 -1.66 9.80 -5.58
N PHE A 191 -0.59 9.10 -5.15
CA PHE A 191 -0.34 8.79 -3.74
C PHE A 191 -0.13 10.06 -2.90
N ILE A 192 0.64 11.03 -3.40
CA ILE A 192 0.83 12.32 -2.72
C ILE A 192 -0.47 13.14 -2.75
N ALA A 193 -1.19 13.16 -3.87
CA ALA A 193 -2.45 13.88 -4.01
C ALA A 193 -3.57 13.36 -3.10
N ALA A 194 -3.43 12.15 -2.55
CA ALA A 194 -4.33 11.63 -1.53
C ALA A 194 -4.30 12.46 -0.22
N LEU A 195 -3.21 13.20 0.06
CA LEU A 195 -3.08 14.09 1.23
C LEU A 195 -4.21 15.13 1.33
N PRO A 196 -4.34 16.08 0.38
CA PRO A 196 -5.40 17.09 0.44
C PRO A 196 -6.80 16.48 0.25
N ALA A 197 -6.90 15.32 -0.41
CA ALA A 197 -8.16 14.63 -0.65
C ALA A 197 -8.74 13.96 0.60
N SER A 198 -7.95 13.75 1.66
CA SER A 198 -8.44 13.21 2.95
C SER A 198 -9.53 14.07 3.60
N ALA A 199 -9.65 15.35 3.20
CA ALA A 199 -10.75 16.23 3.62
C ALA A 199 -12.09 15.90 2.94
N SER A 200 -12.11 15.07 1.89
CA SER A 200 -13.32 14.63 1.18
C SER A 200 -13.32 13.12 0.98
N PRO A 201 -14.17 12.38 1.71
CA PRO A 201 -14.33 10.94 1.57
C PRO A 201 -14.49 10.46 0.12
N ALA A 202 -15.27 11.19 -0.68
CA ALA A 202 -15.54 10.83 -2.08
C ALA A 202 -14.29 10.98 -2.96
N ILE A 203 -13.54 12.08 -2.81
CA ILE A 203 -12.33 12.33 -3.60
C ILE A 203 -11.24 11.32 -3.20
N PHE A 204 -11.09 11.07 -1.90
CA PHE A 204 -10.16 10.07 -1.39
C PHE A 204 -10.46 8.67 -1.97
N GLY A 205 -11.72 8.25 -1.98
CA GLY A 205 -12.12 6.97 -2.55
C GLY A 205 -11.79 6.83 -4.04
N VAL A 206 -12.08 7.86 -4.84
CA VAL A 206 -11.73 7.87 -6.27
C VAL A 206 -10.22 7.80 -6.48
N LEU A 207 -9.46 8.62 -5.75
CA LEU A 207 -8.00 8.61 -5.85
C LEU A 207 -7.39 7.28 -5.45
N PHE A 208 -7.92 6.62 -4.41
CA PHE A 208 -7.48 5.30 -3.98
C PHE A 208 -7.69 4.24 -5.08
N ILE A 209 -8.84 4.27 -5.74
CA ILE A 209 -9.16 3.32 -6.83
C ILE A 209 -8.25 3.56 -8.03
N VAL A 210 -8.11 4.83 -8.44
CA VAL A 210 -7.29 5.19 -9.62
C VAL A 210 -5.81 4.91 -9.35
N SER A 211 -5.31 5.25 -8.16
CA SER A 211 -3.91 4.97 -7.78
C SER A 211 -3.64 3.46 -7.73
N SER A 212 -4.57 2.68 -7.15
CA SER A 212 -4.51 1.22 -7.13
C SER A 212 -4.43 0.63 -8.55
N ALA A 213 -5.26 1.11 -9.48
CA ALA A 213 -5.25 0.62 -10.87
C ALA A 213 -3.94 0.97 -11.59
N VAL A 214 -3.45 2.21 -11.43
CA VAL A 214 -2.19 2.68 -12.03
C VAL A 214 -1.01 1.87 -11.50
N LEU A 215 -0.94 1.66 -10.17
CA LEU A 215 0.14 0.89 -9.57
C LEU A 215 0.06 -0.59 -9.90
N ALA A 216 -1.15 -1.19 -9.97
CA ALA A 216 -1.30 -2.56 -10.45
C ALA A 216 -0.70 -2.74 -11.85
N ALA A 217 -0.93 -1.79 -12.76
CA ALA A 217 -0.33 -1.80 -14.08
C ALA A 217 1.21 -1.64 -14.03
N PHE A 218 1.73 -0.75 -13.16
CA PHE A 218 3.17 -0.60 -12.93
C PHE A 218 3.79 -1.93 -12.48
N TYR A 219 3.24 -2.56 -11.44
CA TYR A 219 3.72 -3.81 -10.89
C TYR A 219 3.66 -4.95 -11.90
N ALA A 220 2.58 -5.07 -12.67
CA ALA A 220 2.46 -6.10 -13.70
C ALA A 220 3.55 -5.95 -14.78
N LEU A 221 3.84 -4.71 -15.22
CA LEU A 221 4.85 -4.46 -16.24
C LEU A 221 6.28 -4.66 -15.71
N VAL A 222 6.61 -4.15 -14.52
CA VAL A 222 7.92 -4.37 -13.89
C VAL A 222 8.11 -5.86 -13.62
N GLY A 223 7.10 -6.51 -13.05
CA GLY A 223 7.14 -7.93 -12.70
C GLY A 223 7.37 -8.82 -13.93
N ARG A 224 6.62 -8.58 -15.01
CA ARG A 224 6.81 -9.28 -16.30
C ARG A 224 8.22 -9.10 -16.85
N ARG A 225 8.81 -7.90 -16.72
CA ARG A 225 10.17 -7.63 -17.21
C ARG A 225 11.21 -8.32 -16.35
N LEU A 226 11.13 -8.20 -15.03
CA LEU A 226 12.03 -8.89 -14.10
C LEU A 226 12.01 -10.40 -14.30
N TYR A 227 10.83 -10.99 -14.55
CA TYR A 227 10.71 -12.43 -14.80
C TYR A 227 11.40 -12.90 -16.09
N ARG A 228 11.56 -12.00 -17.07
CA ARG A 228 12.17 -12.28 -18.38
C ARG A 228 13.68 -11.99 -18.44
N LEU A 229 14.23 -11.27 -17.46
CA LEU A 229 15.66 -10.94 -17.32
C LEU A 229 16.48 -12.07 -16.66
#